data_AF-A0A7C8YTX8-F1
#
_entry.id   AF-A0A7C8YTX8-F1
#
_cell.length_a   1.000
_cell.length_b   1.000
_cell.length_c   1.000
_cell.angle_alpha   90.00
_cell.angle_beta   90.00
_cell.angle_gamma   90.00
#
_symmetry.space_group_name_H-M   'P 1'
#
loop_
_entity.id
_entity.type
_entity.pdbx_description
1 polymer ?
#
loop_
_entity_poly.entity_id
_entity_poly.type
_entity_poly.pdbx_seq_one_letter_code
_entity_poly.pdbx_strand_id
1 'polypeptide(L)'
;PILPPTTTRTISFSPEAHISLVSLSLWGALRTHKMVKKAVAVLSSSEGVSGTIYFTQEGNGPTYVTGTVSGLKPGLHGFHVHEFGDTTNGCMSTGPHFNPDRKSV
;
A
#
# COMPACT_ATOMS: atom_id res chain seq x y z
N PRO A 1 -60.47 13.16 3.09
CA PRO A 1 -59.79 11.83 3.20
C PRO A 1 -59.05 11.73 4.53
N ILE A 2 -59.57 10.89 5.43
CA ILE A 2 -59.10 10.68 6.80
C ILE A 2 -58.09 9.51 6.78
N LEU A 3 -56.94 9.67 7.42
CA LEU A 3 -56.00 8.59 7.74
C LEU A 3 -55.74 8.56 9.27
N PRO A 4 -55.52 7.37 9.86
CA PRO A 4 -55.80 7.06 11.27
C PRO A 4 -54.69 7.48 12.26
N PRO A 5 -54.99 7.51 13.58
CA PRO A 5 -54.06 7.97 14.61
C PRO A 5 -52.88 7.01 14.76
N THR A 6 -51.65 7.53 14.74
CA THR A 6 -50.47 6.74 15.11
C THR A 6 -50.25 6.84 16.61
N THR A 7 -50.44 5.71 17.27
CA THR A 7 -50.33 5.43 18.70
C THR A 7 -49.09 6.04 19.35
N THR A 8 -49.30 6.98 20.28
CA THR A 8 -48.28 7.41 21.24
C THR A 8 -47.97 6.26 22.20
N ARG A 9 -46.75 5.72 22.17
CA ARG A 9 -46.26 4.76 23.17
C ARG A 9 -45.45 5.48 24.23
N THR A 10 -46.03 5.57 25.43
CA THR A 10 -45.36 6.02 26.65
C THR A 10 -44.28 5.00 27.04
N ILE A 11 -43.00 5.40 27.00
CA ILE A 11 -41.90 4.61 27.55
C ILE A 11 -41.80 4.96 29.03
N SER A 12 -42.15 4.01 29.90
CA SER A 12 -41.99 4.12 31.34
C SER A 12 -40.53 3.84 31.70
N PHE A 13 -39.87 4.80 32.34
CA PHE A 13 -38.54 4.61 32.90
C PHE A 13 -38.67 4.04 34.31
N SER A 14 -38.04 2.89 34.56
CA SER A 14 -37.80 2.38 35.91
C SER A 14 -36.69 3.23 36.56
N PRO A 15 -36.94 3.87 37.71
CA PRO A 15 -35.87 4.47 38.49
C PRO A 15 -35.18 3.35 39.29
N GLU A 16 -33.90 3.58 39.61
CA GLU A 16 -33.04 2.81 40.53
C GLU A 16 -31.93 1.97 39.87
N ALA A 17 -30.89 2.65 39.38
CA ALA A 17 -29.49 2.34 39.73
C ALA A 17 -28.59 3.53 39.39
N HIS A 18 -27.62 3.78 40.25
CA HIS A 18 -26.98 5.07 40.46
C HIS A 18 -26.14 5.61 39.29
N ILE A 19 -26.15 6.95 39.21
CA ILE A 19 -25.33 7.81 38.36
C ILE A 19 -23.84 7.52 38.59
N SER A 20 -23.13 7.11 37.54
CA SER A 20 -21.66 7.27 37.45
C SER A 20 -21.29 7.80 36.07
N LEU A 21 -20.99 9.10 36.06
CA LEU A 21 -20.16 9.88 35.14
C LEU A 21 -20.01 9.38 33.69
N VAL A 22 -20.67 10.12 32.81
CA VAL A 22 -20.43 10.27 31.39
C VAL A 22 -18.94 10.50 31.09
N SER A 23 -18.36 9.73 30.17
CA SER A 23 -17.46 10.26 29.14
C SER A 23 -17.42 9.28 27.97
N LEU A 24 -18.23 9.62 26.97
CA LEU A 24 -18.19 9.17 25.58
C LEU A 24 -17.36 7.91 25.32
N SER A 25 -18.06 6.81 25.06
CA SER A 25 -17.56 5.77 24.16
C SER A 25 -17.23 6.44 22.82
N LEU A 26 -16.01 6.93 22.68
CA LEU A 26 -15.42 7.24 21.39
C LEU A 26 -15.18 5.90 20.70
N TRP A 27 -16.26 5.29 20.22
CA TRP A 27 -16.23 4.28 19.17
C TRP A 27 -15.97 4.99 17.82
N GLY A 28 -15.05 5.96 17.83
CA GLY A 28 -14.40 6.42 16.63
C GLY A 28 -13.43 5.32 16.26
N ALA A 29 -13.83 4.46 15.34
CA ALA A 29 -12.92 3.55 14.67
C ALA A 29 -11.64 4.34 14.32
N LEU A 30 -10.54 4.04 15.00
CA LEU A 30 -9.25 4.60 14.68
C LEU A 30 -8.91 4.10 13.28
N ARG A 31 -9.22 4.91 12.25
CA ARG A 31 -8.78 4.64 10.88
C ARG A 31 -7.27 4.70 10.93
N THR A 32 -6.63 3.54 10.98
CA THR A 32 -5.19 3.45 10.73
C THR A 32 -5.01 3.89 9.28
N HIS A 33 -4.59 5.13 9.07
CA HIS A 33 -4.21 5.59 7.74
C HIS A 33 -2.93 4.83 7.37
N LYS A 34 -3.11 3.70 6.70
CA LYS A 34 -2.03 2.89 6.18
C LYS A 34 -1.34 3.72 5.07
N MET A 35 -0.19 4.30 5.40
CA MET A 35 0.59 5.15 4.49
C MET A 35 0.91 4.40 3.20
N VAL A 36 0.60 4.98 2.05
CA VAL A 36 0.97 4.43 0.74
C VAL A 36 2.32 5.00 0.33
N LYS A 37 3.32 4.13 0.18
CA LYS A 37 4.63 4.44 -0.37
C LYS A 37 4.61 4.18 -1.88
N LYS A 38 5.27 5.05 -2.65
CA LYS A 38 5.41 4.93 -4.11
C LYS A 38 6.85 5.16 -4.51
N ALA A 39 7.34 4.41 -5.49
CA ALA A 39 8.63 4.64 -6.14
C ALA A 39 8.54 4.33 -7.64
N VAL A 40 9.48 4.88 -8.41
CA VAL A 40 9.57 4.70 -9.87
C VAL A 40 11.02 4.46 -10.25
N ALA A 41 11.25 3.50 -11.13
CA ALA A 41 12.54 3.28 -11.78
C ALA A 41 12.39 3.44 -13.29
N VAL A 42 13.21 4.31 -13.89
CA VAL A 42 13.28 4.49 -15.34
C VAL A 42 14.49 3.72 -15.85
N LEU A 43 14.25 2.79 -16.77
CA LEU A 43 15.25 1.93 -17.36
C LEU A 43 15.67 2.49 -18.72
N SER A 44 16.98 2.58 -18.94
CA SER A 44 17.57 3.00 -20.20
C SER A 44 18.85 2.22 -20.44
N SER A 45 19.04 1.79 -21.69
CA SER A 45 20.24 1.10 -22.16
C SER A 45 20.68 1.67 -23.51
N SER A 46 21.98 1.62 -23.77
CA SER A 46 22.57 1.95 -25.08
C SER A 46 22.13 0.99 -26.21
N GLU A 47 21.57 -0.16 -25.86
CA GLU A 47 21.11 -1.18 -26.82
C GLU A 47 19.63 -1.01 -27.24
N GLY A 48 19.00 0.10 -26.86
CA GLY A 48 17.61 0.41 -27.23
C GLY A 48 16.55 -0.24 -26.33
N VAL A 49 16.95 -0.94 -25.27
CA VAL A 49 16.03 -1.40 -24.22
C VAL A 49 15.69 -0.22 -23.30
N SER A 50 14.41 0.00 -23.08
CA SER A 50 13.92 1.06 -22.19
C SER A 50 12.60 0.69 -21.53
N GLY A 51 12.27 1.34 -20.43
CA GLY A 51 11.03 1.06 -19.72
C GLY A 51 10.85 1.88 -18.46
N THR A 52 9.69 1.74 -17.85
CA THR A 52 9.37 2.37 -16.56
C THR A 52 8.69 1.35 -15.67
N ILE A 53 9.24 1.20 -14.46
CA ILE A 53 8.72 0.32 -13.41
C ILE A 53 8.21 1.17 -12.26
N TYR A 54 7.02 0.84 -11.76
CA TYR A 54 6.34 1.47 -10.65
C TYR A 54 6.26 0.49 -9.48
N PHE A 55 6.50 1.02 -8.29
CA PHE A 55 6.38 0.29 -7.03
C PHE A 55 5.34 0.98 -6.15
N THR A 56 4.41 0.21 -5.59
CA THR A 56 3.45 0.72 -4.61
C THR A 56 3.37 -0.22 -3.41
N GLN A 57 3.37 0.34 -2.20
CA GLN A 57 3.31 -0.43 -0.97
C GLN A 57 2.40 0.25 0.05
N GLU A 58 1.41 -0.47 0.58
CA GLU A 58 0.50 0.04 1.60
C GLU A 58 0.95 -0.40 3.01
N GLY A 59 1.32 0.57 3.85
CA GLY A 59 1.89 0.34 5.17
C GLY A 59 3.12 -0.56 5.11
N ASN A 60 3.09 -1.65 5.87
CA ASN A 60 4.13 -2.68 5.89
C ASN A 60 3.74 -3.93 5.06
N GLY A 61 2.74 -3.80 4.18
CA GLY A 61 2.28 -4.89 3.33
C GLY A 61 3.24 -5.20 2.17
N PRO A 62 2.83 -6.10 1.26
CA PRO A 62 3.58 -6.40 0.04
C PRO A 62 3.77 -5.17 -0.84
N THR A 63 4.88 -5.16 -1.59
CA THR A 63 5.11 -4.18 -2.66
C THR A 63 4.60 -4.72 -3.98
N TYR A 64 3.69 -3.99 -4.62
CA TYR A 64 3.24 -4.29 -5.98
C TYR A 64 4.17 -3.64 -6.99
N VAL A 65 4.56 -4.40 -7.99
CA VAL A 65 5.46 -3.97 -9.07
C VAL A 65 4.72 -4.05 -10.39
N THR A 66 4.64 -2.94 -11.11
CA THR A 66 4.01 -2.87 -12.43
C THR A 66 4.87 -2.05 -13.38
N GLY A 67 4.72 -2.22 -14.68
CA GLY A 67 5.48 -1.42 -15.64
C GLY A 67 5.51 -2.02 -17.03
N THR A 68 6.23 -1.35 -17.91
CA THR A 68 6.46 -1.78 -19.28
C THR A 68 7.93 -1.67 -19.63
N VAL A 69 8.44 -2.67 -20.35
CA VAL A 69 9.80 -2.69 -20.90
C VAL A 69 9.70 -3.04 -22.37
N SER A 70 10.38 -2.27 -23.21
CA SER A 70 10.36 -2.38 -24.67
C SER A 70 11.78 -2.61 -25.21
N GLY A 71 11.88 -3.12 -26.43
CA GLY A 71 13.16 -3.39 -27.10
C GLY A 71 13.84 -4.70 -26.68
N LEU A 72 13.20 -5.50 -25.83
CA LEU A 72 13.69 -6.83 -25.44
C LEU A 72 13.57 -7.83 -26.60
N LYS A 73 14.53 -8.74 -26.71
CA LYS A 73 14.40 -9.92 -27.57
C LYS A 73 13.25 -10.82 -27.09
N PRO A 74 12.59 -11.58 -27.96
CA PRO A 74 11.58 -12.54 -27.52
C PRO A 74 12.16 -13.56 -26.53
N GLY A 75 11.44 -13.82 -25.44
CA GLY A 75 11.83 -14.79 -24.41
C GLY A 75 11.64 -14.26 -22.99
N LEU A 76 12.07 -15.06 -22.01
CA LEU A 76 12.10 -14.68 -20.60
C LEU A 76 13.39 -13.91 -20.31
N HIS A 77 13.28 -12.88 -19.47
CA HIS A 77 14.39 -12.03 -19.05
C HIS A 77 14.44 -11.98 -17.53
N GLY A 78 15.65 -11.97 -16.96
CA GLY A 78 15.84 -11.78 -15.52
C GLY A 78 15.45 -10.35 -15.10
N PHE A 79 14.91 -10.22 -13.91
CA PHE A 79 14.52 -8.92 -13.35
C PHE A 79 14.89 -8.88 -11.87
N HIS A 80 15.87 -8.05 -11.52
CA HIS A 80 16.48 -8.04 -10.18
C HIS A 80 16.67 -6.61 -9.69
N VAL A 81 16.68 -6.43 -8.36
CA VAL A 81 17.16 -5.21 -7.71
C VAL A 81 18.63 -5.42 -7.39
N HIS A 82 19.47 -4.48 -7.82
CA HIS A 82 20.90 -4.49 -7.52
C HIS A 82 21.20 -3.68 -6.27
N GLU A 83 22.34 -3.94 -5.64
CA GLU A 83 22.74 -3.33 -4.37
C GLU A 83 22.93 -1.82 -4.47
N PHE A 84 23.49 -1.33 -5.58
CA PHE A 84 23.80 0.09 -5.77
C PHE A 84 22.95 0.73 -6.86
N GLY A 85 22.49 1.96 -6.60
CA GLY A 85 21.88 2.84 -7.59
C GLY A 85 22.90 3.59 -8.47
N ASP A 86 24.11 3.05 -8.62
CA ASP A 86 25.18 3.66 -9.40
C ASP A 86 25.13 3.19 -10.86
N THR A 87 24.80 4.11 -11.76
CA THR A 87 24.71 3.89 -13.21
C THR A 87 25.84 4.58 -13.99
N THR A 88 26.89 5.08 -13.31
CA THR A 88 27.98 5.83 -13.95
C THR A 88 28.79 5.02 -14.95
N ASN A 89 28.88 3.70 -14.78
CA ASN A 89 29.45 2.77 -15.75
C ASN A 89 28.39 1.79 -16.28
N GLY A 90 27.20 2.33 -16.57
CA GLY A 90 26.04 1.54 -17.01
C GLY A 90 25.62 0.51 -15.96
N CYS A 91 25.27 -0.69 -16.41
CA CYS A 91 24.82 -1.78 -15.52
C CYS A 91 25.96 -2.45 -14.73
N MET A 92 27.23 -2.15 -15.03
CA MET A 92 28.36 -2.80 -14.35
C MET A 92 28.61 -2.23 -12.95
N SER A 93 28.28 -0.96 -12.73
CA SER A 93 28.47 -0.26 -11.46
C SER A 93 27.34 -0.52 -10.45
N THR A 94 26.25 -1.16 -10.85
CA THR A 94 25.12 -1.43 -9.93
C THR A 94 25.44 -2.51 -8.90
N GLY A 95 26.53 -3.25 -9.08
CA GLY A 95 26.98 -4.28 -8.14
C GLY A 95 26.15 -5.57 -8.22
N PRO A 96 26.22 -6.44 -7.20
CA PRO A 96 25.51 -7.72 -7.18
C PRO A 96 24.01 -7.53 -6.93
N HIS A 97 23.27 -8.64 -6.90
CA HIS A 97 21.88 -8.64 -6.44
C HIS A 97 21.80 -8.13 -4.98
N PHE A 98 20.82 -7.28 -4.70
CA PHE A 98 20.55 -6.83 -3.34
C PHE A 98 20.18 -8.02 -2.46
N ASN A 99 21.04 -8.33 -1.49
CA ASN A 99 20.92 -9.50 -0.62
C ASN A 99 21.25 -9.15 0.84
N PRO A 100 20.40 -8.35 1.51
CA PRO A 100 20.66 -7.90 2.88
C PRO A 100 20.73 -9.05 3.89
N ASP A 101 20.02 -10.15 3.62
CA ASP A 101 19.94 -11.32 4.50
C ASP A 101 21.04 -12.36 4.25
N ARG A 102 21.96 -12.09 3.30
CA ARG A 102 23.09 -12.96 2.93
C ARG A 102 22.67 -14.41 2.65
N LYS A 103 21.54 -14.59 1.98
CA LYS A 103 21.11 -15.93 1.54
C LYS A 103 21.96 -16.36 0.35
N SER A 104 22.21 -17.65 0.20
CA SER A 104 22.79 -18.17 -1.04
C SER A 104 21.81 -17.90 -2.17
N VAL A 105 22.23 -17.10 -3.14
CA VAL A 105 21.43 -16.67 -4.31
C VAL A 105 21.86 -17.48 -5.52
#